data_AF-A0A3A9XRK6-F1
#
_entry.id   AF-A0A3A9XRK6-F1
#
_cell.length_a   1.000
_cell.length_b   1.000
_cell.length_c   1.000
_cell.angle_alpha   90.00
_cell.angle_beta   90.00
_cell.angle_gamma   90.00
#
_symmetry.space_group_name_H-M   'P 1'
#
loop_
_entity.id
_entity.type
_entity.pdbx_description
1 polymer ?
#
loop_
_entity_poly.entity_id
_entity_poly.type
_entity_poly.pdbx_seq_one_letter_code
_entity_poly.pdbx_strand_id
1 'polypeptide(L)'
;MPWSDAGLVSGEAVALEVRVARLGSRVLALLLDVLTQLVAALLLAVLFALLFTALPFELVDAALNSATGTLGLAFVLVGYPVLMERFNNGQTVGKLAVGLRVVSADGGPVGLRQSLTRALVGVAVEWPGLILPLVSWVAGVTVMLTDRRGRRLGDLVAGTLVVHTRTASVWRPVPTAVPALVNWAYTLDLSRLDDNLALAARQYLARVHRFAEPARSRLARGLWAEVAAVITPPPPLAAPETVYLAAVLGERHRRAVQRLQQRRAVTAALWPELVAAPPTAAIRPAAPESTPPGASNPPVVRPPAQPTAPTVRPATVAGEHHGA
;
A
#
# COMPACT_ATOMS: atom_id res chain seq x y z
N MET A 1 20.03 19.82 9.16
CA MET A 1 19.54 18.44 9.08
C MET A 1 18.03 18.46 8.91
N PRO A 2 17.47 17.73 7.92
CA PRO A 2 16.03 17.68 7.73
C PRO A 2 15.41 16.84 8.85
N TRP A 3 14.36 17.38 9.47
CA TRP A 3 13.68 16.84 10.65
C TRP A 3 12.79 15.61 10.34
N SER A 4 12.99 14.97 9.18
CA SER A 4 12.06 13.97 8.61
C SER A 4 12.40 12.52 8.89
N ASP A 5 13.65 12.20 9.20
CA ASP A 5 14.15 10.83 9.13
C ASP A 5 14.63 10.36 10.49
N ALA A 6 13.69 9.82 11.28
CA ALA A 6 14.03 9.08 12.48
C ALA A 6 14.27 7.61 12.08
N GLY A 7 15.52 7.16 12.18
CA GLY A 7 15.86 5.76 11.98
C GLY A 7 15.15 4.87 13.01
N LEU A 8 14.37 3.91 12.53
CA LEU A 8 13.84 2.81 13.34
C LEU A 8 14.66 1.57 13.08
N VAL A 9 15.17 0.95 14.14
CA VAL A 9 15.83 -0.34 14.07
C VAL A 9 14.74 -1.40 14.23
N SER A 10 14.38 -2.05 13.14
CA SER A 10 13.48 -3.22 13.18
C SER A 10 14.14 -4.35 13.97
N GLY A 11 13.36 -5.31 14.48
CA GLY A 11 13.87 -6.53 15.12
C GLY A 11 14.86 -7.36 14.28
N GLU A 12 14.99 -7.07 12.97
CA GLU A 12 15.99 -7.66 12.07
C GLU A 12 17.27 -6.80 11.90
N ALA A 13 17.50 -5.81 12.78
CA ALA A 13 18.63 -4.88 12.74
C ALA A 13 18.79 -4.11 11.41
N VAL A 14 17.68 -3.89 10.70
CA VAL A 14 17.63 -3.04 9.49
C VAL A 14 17.11 -1.67 9.87
N ALA A 15 17.90 -0.63 9.56
CA ALA A 15 17.50 0.77 9.74
C ALA A 15 16.45 1.14 8.69
N LEU A 16 15.20 1.27 9.11
CA LEU A 16 14.11 1.78 8.29
C LEU A 16 14.02 3.31 8.48
N GLU A 17 14.20 4.04 7.39
CA GLU A 17 13.88 5.48 7.33
C GLU A 17 12.36 5.63 7.33
N VAL A 18 11.80 6.01 8.49
CA VAL A 18 10.36 6.23 8.61
C VAL A 18 10.09 7.71 8.73
N ARG A 19 9.32 8.21 7.76
CA ARG A 19 8.87 9.60 7.74
C ARG A 19 7.91 9.85 8.90
N VAL A 20 8.42 10.48 9.95
CA VAL A 20 7.65 10.84 11.16
C VAL A 20 6.42 11.65 10.74
N ALA A 21 5.27 11.33 11.33
CA ALA A 21 4.04 12.00 10.96
C ALA A 21 4.04 13.48 11.34
N ARG A 22 3.69 14.36 10.38
CA ARG A 22 3.62 15.81 10.59
C ARG A 22 2.57 16.10 11.67
N LEU A 23 2.86 17.07 12.56
CA LEU A 23 1.97 17.48 13.66
C LEU A 23 0.50 17.63 13.20
N GLY A 24 0.29 18.27 12.04
CA GLY A 24 -1.05 18.48 11.48
C GLY A 24 -1.84 17.22 11.17
N SER A 25 -1.23 16.16 10.60
CA SER A 25 -1.97 14.92 10.30
C SER A 25 -2.35 14.16 11.57
N ARG A 26 -1.54 14.26 12.63
CA ARG A 26 -1.87 13.70 13.95
C ARG A 26 -2.94 14.48 14.69
N VAL A 27 -2.98 15.82 14.57
CA VAL A 27 -4.08 16.64 15.11
C VAL A 27 -5.37 16.31 14.39
N LEU A 28 -5.35 16.24 13.06
CA LEU A 28 -6.52 15.87 12.27
C LEU A 28 -7.02 14.46 12.63
N ALA A 29 -6.11 13.49 12.78
CA ALA A 29 -6.45 12.15 13.26
C ALA A 29 -7.17 12.18 14.61
N LEU A 30 -6.65 12.98 15.56
CA LEU A 30 -7.23 13.14 16.88
C LEU A 30 -8.60 13.80 16.84
N LEU A 31 -8.80 14.84 16.02
CA LEU A 31 -10.10 15.48 15.84
C LEU A 31 -11.14 14.49 15.31
N LEU A 32 -10.77 13.67 14.32
CA LEU A 32 -11.64 12.63 13.78
C LEU A 32 -11.94 11.53 14.80
N ASP A 33 -10.95 11.14 15.62
CA ASP A 33 -11.16 10.17 16.70
C ASP A 33 -12.08 10.73 17.78
N VAL A 34 -11.94 12.00 18.16
CA VAL A 34 -12.84 12.68 19.11
C VAL A 34 -14.26 12.73 18.55
N LEU A 35 -14.44 13.09 17.29
CA LEU A 35 -15.76 13.07 16.64
C LEU A 35 -16.36 11.66 16.66
N THR A 36 -15.55 10.64 16.35
CA THR A 36 -15.98 9.24 16.39
C THR A 36 -16.39 8.82 17.81
N GLN A 37 -15.64 9.23 18.83
CA GLN A 37 -15.97 8.99 20.24
C GLN A 37 -17.26 9.71 20.67
N LEU A 38 -17.49 10.95 20.22
CA LEU A 38 -18.72 11.68 20.51
C LEU A 38 -19.95 11.00 19.89
N VAL A 39 -19.83 10.55 18.62
CA VAL A 39 -20.91 9.79 17.97
C VAL A 39 -21.13 8.46 18.69
N ALA A 40 -20.08 7.73 19.05
CA ALA A 40 -20.20 6.49 19.80
C ALA A 40 -20.84 6.69 21.17
N ALA A 41 -20.48 7.75 21.90
CA ALA A 41 -21.09 8.11 23.17
C ALA A 41 -22.58 8.44 23.03
N LEU A 42 -22.95 9.21 22.00
CA LEU A 42 -24.35 9.53 21.73
C LEU A 42 -25.16 8.28 21.39
N LEU A 43 -24.66 7.42 20.51
CA LEU A 43 -25.31 6.16 20.16
C LEU A 43 -25.48 5.25 21.38
N LEU A 44 -24.46 5.17 22.23
CA LEU A 44 -24.51 4.37 23.45
C LEU A 44 -25.51 4.95 24.46
N ALA A 45 -25.57 6.27 24.61
CA ALA A 45 -26.55 6.94 25.46
C ALA A 45 -27.98 6.72 24.96
N VAL A 46 -28.23 6.82 23.66
CA VAL A 46 -29.53 6.52 23.05
C VAL A 46 -29.91 5.05 23.27
N LEU A 47 -28.96 4.13 23.06
CA LEU A 47 -29.18 2.70 23.30
C LEU A 47 -29.58 2.42 24.75
N PHE A 48 -28.87 3.00 25.73
CA PHE A 48 -29.20 2.82 27.14
C PHE A 48 -30.51 3.49 27.52
N ALA A 49 -30.82 4.65 26.97
CA ALA A 49 -32.12 5.30 27.18
C ALA A 49 -33.27 4.41 26.69
N LEU A 50 -33.16 3.85 25.48
CA LEU A 50 -34.15 2.92 24.94
C LEU A 50 -34.27 1.65 25.80
N LEU A 51 -33.14 1.09 26.24
CA LEU A 51 -33.13 -0.09 27.11
C LEU A 51 -33.85 0.20 28.43
N PHE A 52 -33.57 1.34 29.06
CA PHE A 52 -34.20 1.73 30.32
C PHE A 52 -35.70 2.00 30.16
N THR A 53 -36.16 2.53 29.02
CA THR A 53 -37.60 2.67 28.75
C THR A 53 -38.33 1.33 28.60
N ALA A 54 -37.61 0.26 28.26
CA ALA A 54 -38.17 -1.08 28.13
C ALA A 54 -38.16 -1.88 29.44
N LEU A 55 -37.47 -1.39 30.47
CA LEU A 55 -37.39 -2.05 31.78
C LEU A 55 -38.49 -1.55 32.73
N PRO A 56 -38.98 -2.40 33.64
CA PRO A 56 -39.85 -1.96 34.73
C PRO A 56 -39.18 -0.85 35.57
N PHE A 57 -39.93 0.19 35.92
CA PHE A 57 -39.41 1.35 36.67
C PHE A 57 -38.76 0.99 38.01
N GLU A 58 -39.19 -0.11 38.64
CA GLU A 58 -38.64 -0.60 39.91
C GLU A 58 -37.20 -1.12 39.79
N LEU A 59 -36.75 -1.46 38.58
CA LEU A 59 -35.41 -1.97 38.30
C LEU A 59 -34.42 -0.87 37.89
N VAL A 60 -34.91 0.34 37.58
CA VAL A 60 -34.08 1.47 37.12
C VAL A 60 -33.98 2.50 38.25
N ASP A 61 -32.93 2.37 39.03
CA ASP A 61 -32.59 3.34 40.09
C ASP A 61 -31.44 4.28 39.65
N ALA A 62 -31.17 5.28 40.49
CA ALA A 62 -30.09 6.24 40.25
C ALA A 62 -28.69 5.56 40.24
N ALA A 63 -28.53 4.47 40.98
CA ALA A 63 -27.29 3.71 41.02
C ALA A 63 -27.02 3.02 39.67
N LEU A 64 -28.01 2.34 39.09
CA LEU A 64 -27.90 1.71 37.78
C LEU A 64 -27.61 2.75 36.70
N ASN A 65 -28.33 3.88 36.69
CA ASN A 65 -28.12 4.94 35.71
C ASN A 65 -26.69 5.52 35.78
N SER A 66 -26.21 5.82 36.99
CA SER A 66 -24.84 6.34 37.18
C SER A 66 -23.77 5.30 36.84
N ALA A 67 -23.98 4.02 37.18
CA ALA A 67 -23.07 2.92 36.86
C ALA A 67 -22.97 2.72 35.34
N THR A 68 -24.11 2.67 34.63
CA THR A 68 -24.16 2.51 33.18
C THR A 68 -23.53 3.70 32.45
N GLY A 69 -23.79 4.93 32.90
CA GLY A 69 -23.16 6.13 32.36
C GLY A 69 -21.63 6.13 32.55
N THR A 70 -21.17 5.76 33.74
CA THR A 70 -19.73 5.66 34.05
C THR A 70 -19.05 4.58 33.21
N LEU A 71 -19.66 3.41 33.10
CA LEU A 71 -19.13 2.30 32.30
C LEU A 71 -19.11 2.64 30.81
N GLY A 72 -20.15 3.32 30.31
CA GLY A 72 -20.22 3.80 28.93
C GLY A 72 -19.13 4.82 28.62
N LEU A 73 -18.91 5.78 29.52
CA LEU A 73 -17.84 6.77 29.39
C LEU A 73 -16.46 6.10 29.39
N ALA A 74 -16.20 5.18 30.33
CA ALA A 74 -14.96 4.42 30.38
C ALA A 74 -14.75 3.59 29.10
N PHE A 75 -15.81 3.00 28.56
CA PHE A 75 -15.77 2.26 27.30
C PHE A 75 -15.43 3.16 26.11
N VAL A 76 -16.02 4.35 26.00
CA VAL A 76 -15.73 5.27 24.89
C VAL A 76 -14.32 5.86 24.99
N LEU A 77 -13.87 6.21 26.19
CA LEU A 77 -12.59 6.86 26.40
C LEU A 77 -11.41 5.88 26.36
N VAL A 78 -11.57 4.68 26.91
CA VAL A 78 -10.50 3.67 27.02
C VAL A 78 -10.78 2.45 26.15
N GLY A 79 -12.00 1.91 26.20
CA GLY A 79 -12.37 0.71 25.43
C GLY A 79 -12.23 0.90 23.92
N TYR A 80 -12.82 1.96 23.36
CA TYR A 80 -12.79 2.25 21.92
C TYR A 80 -11.36 2.32 21.34
N PRO A 81 -10.43 3.18 21.85
CA PRO A 81 -9.11 3.25 21.27
C PRO A 81 -8.32 1.95 21.45
N VAL A 82 -8.49 1.23 22.56
CA VAL A 82 -7.82 -0.04 22.82
C VAL A 82 -8.29 -1.13 21.86
N LEU A 83 -9.61 -1.28 21.70
CA LEU A 83 -10.20 -2.26 20.81
C LEU A 83 -9.84 -1.96 19.35
N MET A 84 -9.95 -0.70 18.93
CA MET A 84 -9.58 -0.31 17.56
C MET A 84 -8.10 -0.55 17.28
N GLU A 85 -7.20 -0.11 18.15
CA GLU A 85 -5.77 -0.37 17.96
C GLU A 85 -5.46 -1.87 17.99
N ARG A 86 -6.18 -2.68 18.78
CA ARG A 86 -5.96 -4.12 18.81
C ARG A 86 -6.45 -4.84 17.55
N PHE A 87 -7.66 -4.53 17.09
CA PHE A 87 -8.29 -5.25 15.97
C PHE A 87 -7.89 -4.70 14.59
N ASN A 88 -7.49 -3.44 14.52
CA ASN A 88 -7.21 -2.75 13.28
C ASN A 88 -5.72 -2.41 13.14
N ASN A 89 -4.84 -3.34 13.56
CA ASN A 89 -3.40 -3.25 13.41
C ASN A 89 -2.76 -1.94 13.94
N GLY A 90 -3.26 -1.38 15.04
CA GLY A 90 -2.76 -0.14 15.61
C GLY A 90 -3.36 1.12 14.98
N GLN A 91 -4.55 1.02 14.36
CA GLN A 91 -5.21 2.14 13.70
C GLN A 91 -6.60 2.40 14.29
N THR A 92 -6.84 3.62 14.72
CA THR A 92 -8.18 4.14 15.05
C THR A 92 -8.84 4.72 13.80
N VAL A 93 -10.15 5.01 13.82
CA VAL A 93 -10.87 5.54 12.65
C VAL A 93 -10.24 6.84 12.13
N GLY A 94 -9.89 7.77 13.02
CA GLY A 94 -9.22 9.00 12.65
C GLY A 94 -7.84 8.76 12.05
N LYS A 95 -7.06 7.83 12.63
CA LYS A 95 -5.75 7.43 12.07
C LYS A 95 -5.87 6.76 10.71
N LEU A 96 -6.88 5.91 10.49
CA LEU A 96 -7.15 5.33 9.18
C LEU A 96 -7.41 6.42 8.13
N ALA A 97 -8.27 7.39 8.45
CA ALA A 97 -8.65 8.45 7.52
C ALA A 97 -7.45 9.30 7.06
N VAL A 98 -6.44 9.48 7.93
CA VAL A 98 -5.23 10.25 7.60
C VAL A 98 -4.03 9.36 7.22
N GLY A 99 -4.20 8.04 7.12
CA GLY A 99 -3.12 7.11 6.75
C GLY A 99 -2.02 6.99 7.80
N LEU A 100 -2.38 6.91 9.08
CA LEU A 100 -1.48 6.71 10.21
C LEU A 100 -1.67 5.34 10.85
N ARG A 101 -0.61 4.83 11.47
CA ARG A 101 -0.61 3.57 12.25
C ARG A 101 0.34 3.66 13.41
N VAL A 102 -0.05 3.11 14.56
CA VAL A 102 0.82 2.92 15.72
C VAL A 102 1.59 1.61 15.56
N VAL A 103 2.89 1.65 15.79
CA VAL A 103 3.80 0.49 15.82
C VAL A 103 4.62 0.50 17.12
N SER A 104 5.08 -0.68 17.55
CA SER A 104 6.03 -0.78 18.67
C SER A 104 7.36 -0.14 18.30
N ALA A 105 8.17 0.23 19.30
CA ALA A 105 9.53 0.74 19.10
C ALA A 105 10.39 -0.16 18.21
N ASP A 106 10.19 -1.48 18.28
CA ASP A 106 10.91 -2.49 17.50
C ASP A 106 10.32 -2.71 16.08
N GLY A 107 9.32 -1.91 15.69
CA GLY A 107 8.64 -2.00 14.39
C GLY A 107 7.51 -3.04 14.31
N GLY A 108 7.33 -3.86 15.36
CA GLY A 108 6.27 -4.87 15.46
C GLY A 108 4.86 -4.30 15.68
N PRO A 109 3.81 -5.14 15.58
CA PRO A 109 2.44 -4.75 15.90
C PRO A 109 2.29 -4.36 17.38
N VAL A 110 1.39 -3.42 17.67
CA VAL A 110 1.14 -2.94 19.03
C VAL A 110 0.44 -4.02 19.87
N GLY A 111 0.95 -4.25 21.08
CA GLY A 111 0.34 -5.15 22.05
C GLY A 111 -0.83 -4.52 22.82
N LEU A 112 -1.69 -5.34 23.41
CA LEU A 112 -2.84 -4.87 24.20
C LEU A 112 -2.42 -3.98 25.38
N ARG A 113 -1.35 -4.37 26.09
CA ARG A 113 -0.80 -3.60 27.22
C ARG A 113 -0.36 -2.20 26.79
N GLN A 114 0.36 -2.11 25.67
CA GLN A 114 0.82 -0.84 25.12
C GLN A 114 -0.37 0.06 24.77
N SER A 115 -1.38 -0.49 24.09
CA SER A 115 -2.59 0.26 23.73
C SER A 115 -3.36 0.74 24.96
N LEU A 116 -3.52 -0.11 25.97
CA LEU A 116 -4.18 0.25 27.24
C LEU A 116 -3.41 1.36 27.97
N THR A 117 -2.10 1.24 28.11
CA THR A 117 -1.26 2.27 28.74
C THR A 117 -1.41 3.60 28.02
N ARG A 118 -1.43 3.60 26.67
CA ARG A 118 -1.65 4.81 25.87
C ARG A 118 -3.03 5.41 26.13
N ALA A 119 -4.08 4.59 26.15
CA ALA A 119 -5.43 5.06 26.38
C ALA A 119 -5.59 5.66 27.78
N LEU A 120 -5.03 5.03 28.81
CA LEU A 120 -5.07 5.53 30.19
C LEU A 120 -4.29 6.84 30.35
N VAL A 121 -3.07 6.92 29.80
CA VAL A 121 -2.30 8.18 29.79
C VAL A 121 -3.03 9.26 28.99
N GLY A 122 -3.65 8.88 27.88
CA GLY A 122 -4.51 9.75 27.08
C GLY A 122 -5.62 10.36 27.93
N VAL A 123 -6.38 9.53 28.65
CA VAL A 123 -7.49 10.00 29.52
C VAL A 123 -6.99 10.82 30.70
N ALA A 124 -5.92 10.40 31.36
CA ALA A 124 -5.42 11.05 32.57
C ALA A 124 -4.69 12.37 32.31
N VAL A 125 -3.98 12.49 31.17
CA VAL A 125 -3.03 13.58 30.94
C VAL A 125 -3.29 14.35 29.65
N GLU A 126 -3.80 13.71 28.59
CA GLU A 126 -3.93 14.35 27.26
C GLU A 126 -5.37 14.78 26.93
N TRP A 127 -6.38 14.21 27.59
CA TRP A 127 -7.78 14.45 27.25
C TRP A 127 -8.24 15.81 27.80
N PRO A 128 -8.81 16.68 26.94
CA PRO A 128 -9.26 17.99 27.35
C PRO A 128 -10.59 17.84 28.11
N GLY A 129 -10.53 17.63 29.43
CA GLY A 129 -11.77 17.70 30.22
C GLY A 129 -11.77 17.06 31.60
N LEU A 130 -10.83 16.15 31.93
CA LEU A 130 -10.89 15.50 33.25
C LEU A 130 -10.20 16.28 34.37
N ILE A 131 -9.13 17.03 34.05
CA ILE A 131 -8.32 17.75 35.05
C ILE A 131 -8.18 19.24 34.74
N LEU A 132 -7.87 19.67 33.49
CA LEU A 132 -7.76 21.09 33.09
C LEU A 132 -7.70 21.26 31.54
N PRO A 133 -8.77 21.70 30.85
CA PRO A 133 -8.92 21.56 29.39
C PRO A 133 -7.93 22.34 28.50
N LEU A 134 -7.38 23.48 28.95
CA LEU A 134 -6.41 24.25 28.15
C LEU A 134 -4.95 23.86 28.42
N VAL A 135 -4.60 23.54 29.67
CA VAL A 135 -3.20 23.35 30.10
C VAL A 135 -2.67 21.98 29.67
N SER A 136 -3.49 20.95 29.75
CA SER A 136 -3.12 19.57 29.35
C SER A 136 -2.85 19.44 27.85
N TRP A 137 -3.63 20.13 27.03
CA TRP A 137 -3.47 20.14 25.58
C TRP A 137 -2.17 20.81 25.15
N VAL A 138 -1.84 21.95 25.78
CA VAL A 138 -0.57 22.66 25.55
C VAL A 138 0.62 21.80 25.98
N ALA A 139 0.54 21.09 27.11
CA ALA A 139 1.61 20.19 27.55
C ALA A 139 1.83 19.02 26.59
N GLY A 140 0.75 18.37 26.11
CA GLY A 140 0.83 17.29 25.14
C GLY A 140 1.39 17.72 23.78
N VAL A 141 0.98 18.89 23.29
CA VAL A 141 1.54 19.51 22.07
C VAL A 141 3.00 19.90 22.28
N THR A 142 3.36 20.44 23.45
CA THR A 142 4.74 20.80 23.78
C THR A 142 5.65 19.57 23.76
N VAL A 143 5.30 18.48 24.46
CA VAL A 143 6.09 17.23 24.44
C VAL A 143 6.27 16.70 23.01
N MET A 144 5.20 16.76 22.21
CA MET A 144 5.24 16.30 20.84
C MET A 144 6.10 17.19 19.92
N LEU A 145 6.21 18.49 20.21
CA LEU A 145 7.09 19.43 19.51
C LEU A 145 8.56 19.29 19.94
N THR A 146 8.82 18.93 21.20
CA THR A 146 10.20 18.79 21.72
C THR A 146 10.82 17.43 21.40
N ASP A 147 10.02 16.36 21.24
CA ASP A 147 10.54 15.04 20.89
C ASP A 147 10.92 14.97 19.40
N ARG A 148 12.18 14.62 19.11
CA ARG A 148 12.70 14.47 17.73
C ARG A 148 11.92 13.45 16.88
N ARG A 149 11.17 12.55 17.51
CA ARG A 149 10.34 11.53 16.85
C ARG A 149 8.85 11.85 16.93
N GLY A 150 8.48 13.04 17.41
CA GLY A 150 7.11 13.52 17.51
C GLY A 150 6.19 12.60 18.32
N ARG A 151 6.73 11.94 19.36
CA ARG A 151 5.99 11.02 20.23
C ARG A 151 5.21 11.80 21.28
N ARG A 152 3.97 11.37 21.55
CA ARG A 152 3.16 11.88 22.67
C ARG A 152 3.59 11.27 24.00
N LEU A 153 3.12 11.80 25.12
CA LEU A 153 3.36 11.24 26.46
C LEU A 153 2.91 9.77 26.52
N GLY A 154 1.72 9.46 26.00
CA GLY A 154 1.24 8.08 25.91
C GLY A 154 2.12 7.19 25.00
N ASP A 155 2.65 7.73 23.90
CA ASP A 155 3.55 7.01 23.00
C ASP A 155 4.89 6.68 23.70
N LEU A 156 5.43 7.63 24.48
CA LEU A 156 6.69 7.50 25.22
C LEU A 156 6.58 6.45 26.33
N VAL A 157 5.52 6.51 27.14
CA VAL A 157 5.31 5.59 28.26
C VAL A 157 5.08 4.16 27.76
N ALA A 158 4.37 3.99 26.64
CA ALA A 158 4.10 2.68 26.08
C ALA A 158 5.20 2.12 25.17
N GLY A 159 6.27 2.88 24.91
CA GLY A 159 7.33 2.47 23.99
C GLY A 159 6.84 2.26 22.56
N THR A 160 5.98 3.16 22.07
CA THR A 160 5.36 3.07 20.74
C THR A 160 5.61 4.33 19.93
N LEU A 161 5.33 4.26 18.64
CA LEU A 161 5.43 5.41 17.74
C LEU A 161 4.35 5.35 16.65
N VAL A 162 3.94 6.52 16.15
CA VAL A 162 2.96 6.61 15.06
C VAL A 162 3.67 6.97 13.76
N VAL A 163 3.50 6.09 12.78
CA VAL A 163 4.08 6.18 11.45
C VAL A 163 3.00 6.47 10.43
N HIS A 164 3.37 7.11 9.33
CA HIS A 164 2.50 7.08 8.17
C HIS A 164 2.47 5.66 7.61
N THR A 165 1.28 5.07 7.53
CA THR A 165 1.09 4.02 6.55
C THR A 165 1.28 4.69 5.21
N ARG A 166 2.32 4.31 4.46
CA ARG A 166 2.26 4.51 3.02
C ARG A 166 0.95 3.87 2.62
N THR A 167 -0.06 4.66 2.23
CA THR A 167 -1.10 4.16 1.33
C THR A 167 -0.32 3.35 0.32
N ALA A 168 -0.61 2.06 0.20
CA ALA A 168 -0.03 1.27 -0.87
C ALA A 168 -0.31 2.11 -2.11
N SER A 169 0.69 2.86 -2.59
CA SER A 169 0.59 3.55 -3.86
C SER A 169 0.28 2.39 -4.76
N VAL A 170 -0.95 2.32 -5.28
CA VAL A 170 -1.41 1.22 -6.12
C VAL A 170 -0.21 0.91 -6.96
N TRP A 171 0.39 -0.26 -6.71
CA TRP A 171 1.58 -0.66 -7.41
C TRP A 171 1.09 -0.79 -8.83
N ARG A 172 1.22 0.29 -9.60
CA ARG A 172 0.92 0.28 -11.01
C ARG A 172 2.11 -0.50 -11.55
N PRO A 173 1.90 -1.72 -12.07
CA PRO A 173 2.95 -2.39 -12.77
C PRO A 173 3.46 -1.38 -13.79
N VAL A 174 4.73 -0.97 -13.67
CA VAL A 174 5.41 -0.32 -14.79
C VAL A 174 5.20 -1.30 -15.94
N PRO A 175 4.67 -0.88 -17.09
CA PRO A 175 4.34 -1.78 -18.19
C PRO A 175 5.47 -2.79 -18.37
N THR A 176 5.18 -4.03 -18.01
CA THR A 176 6.14 -5.13 -18.09
C THR A 176 6.46 -5.28 -19.55
N ALA A 177 7.69 -4.92 -19.91
CA ALA A 177 8.27 -5.14 -21.22
C ALA A 177 7.48 -4.48 -22.36
N VAL A 178 7.99 -3.35 -22.85
CA VAL A 178 7.64 -2.90 -24.21
C VAL A 178 8.15 -3.99 -25.15
N PRO A 179 7.29 -4.76 -25.86
CA PRO A 179 7.72 -5.95 -26.60
C PRO A 179 8.90 -5.70 -27.54
N ALA A 180 8.97 -4.50 -28.13
CA ALA A 180 10.02 -4.08 -29.04
C ALA A 180 11.43 -4.00 -28.42
N LEU A 181 11.56 -3.75 -27.12
CA LEU A 181 12.85 -3.56 -26.44
C LEU A 181 13.22 -4.69 -25.48
N VAL A 182 12.41 -5.74 -25.43
CA VAL A 182 12.59 -6.85 -24.49
C VAL A 182 13.95 -7.51 -24.62
N ASN A 183 14.31 -7.94 -25.83
CA ASN A 183 15.57 -8.64 -26.09
C ASN A 183 16.80 -7.79 -25.74
N TRP A 184 16.73 -6.49 -25.99
CA TRP A 184 17.77 -5.55 -25.58
C TRP A 184 17.80 -5.33 -24.07
N ALA A 185 16.64 -5.20 -23.43
CA ALA A 185 16.56 -4.99 -21.98
C ALA A 185 17.22 -6.16 -21.23
N TYR A 186 17.11 -7.39 -21.74
CA TYR A 186 17.80 -8.56 -21.19
C TYR A 186 19.33 -8.47 -21.18
N THR A 187 19.93 -7.75 -22.13
CA THR A 187 21.40 -7.62 -22.24
C THR A 187 21.96 -6.45 -21.43
N LEU A 188 21.10 -5.69 -20.73
CA LEU A 188 21.53 -4.52 -19.98
C LEU A 188 22.43 -4.87 -18.79
N ASP A 189 23.57 -4.19 -18.70
CA ASP A 189 24.28 -4.00 -17.46
C ASP A 189 23.67 -2.82 -16.69
N LEU A 190 23.12 -3.13 -15.51
CA LEU A 190 22.45 -2.19 -14.61
C LEU A 190 23.25 -1.94 -13.33
N SER A 191 24.51 -2.40 -13.27
CA SER A 191 25.35 -2.34 -12.07
C SER A 191 25.59 -0.91 -11.58
N ARG A 192 25.64 0.07 -12.50
CA ARG A 192 25.89 1.48 -12.20
C ARG A 192 24.61 2.33 -12.05
N LEU A 193 23.43 1.73 -12.23
CA LEU A 193 22.16 2.43 -12.07
C LEU A 193 21.79 2.50 -10.59
N ASP A 194 21.97 3.68 -9.99
CA ASP A 194 21.66 3.90 -8.58
C ASP A 194 20.15 3.89 -8.27
N ASP A 195 19.82 3.82 -6.98
CA ASP A 195 18.43 3.82 -6.51
C ASP A 195 17.69 5.15 -6.73
N ASN A 196 18.41 6.28 -6.65
CA ASN A 196 17.82 7.61 -6.75
C ASN A 196 17.36 7.93 -8.17
N LEU A 197 18.20 7.64 -9.16
CA LEU A 197 17.92 7.78 -10.58
C LEU A 197 16.82 6.82 -11.01
N ALA A 198 16.87 5.57 -10.55
CA ALA A 198 15.79 4.61 -10.80
C ALA A 198 14.45 5.08 -10.19
N LEU A 199 14.48 5.70 -9.01
CA LEU A 199 13.31 6.27 -8.36
C LEU A 199 12.79 7.50 -9.11
N ALA A 200 13.67 8.40 -9.53
CA ALA A 200 13.32 9.60 -10.31
C ALA A 200 12.63 9.20 -11.63
N ALA A 201 13.21 8.25 -12.37
CA ALA A 201 12.62 7.71 -13.58
C ALA A 201 11.24 7.07 -13.33
N ARG A 202 11.09 6.30 -12.24
CA ARG A 202 9.79 5.70 -11.86
C ARG A 202 8.75 6.77 -11.52
N GLN A 203 9.12 7.80 -10.77
CA GLN A 203 8.21 8.88 -10.39
C GLN A 203 7.75 9.69 -11.61
N TYR A 204 8.66 9.94 -12.55
CA TYR A 204 8.35 10.56 -13.82
C TYR A 204 7.34 9.71 -14.62
N LEU A 205 7.62 8.42 -14.86
CA LEU A 205 6.72 7.53 -15.60
C LEU A 205 5.34 7.41 -14.95
N ALA A 206 5.27 7.36 -13.62
CA ALA A 206 4.01 7.29 -12.89
C ALA A 206 3.14 8.56 -13.06
N ARG A 207 3.75 9.71 -13.39
CA ARG A 207 3.09 11.02 -13.48
C ARG A 207 3.10 11.63 -14.88
N VAL A 208 3.63 10.92 -15.88
CA VAL A 208 3.86 11.46 -17.24
C VAL A 208 2.61 12.10 -17.86
N HIS A 209 1.43 11.53 -17.60
CA HIS A 209 0.13 12.01 -18.09
C HIS A 209 -0.30 13.36 -17.48
N ARG A 210 0.31 13.80 -16.37
CA ARG A 210 -0.03 15.06 -15.69
C ARG A 210 0.82 16.25 -16.13
N PHE A 211 1.93 16.01 -16.84
CA PHE A 211 2.81 17.07 -17.30
C PHE A 211 2.35 17.60 -18.65
N ALA A 212 2.27 18.93 -18.82
CA ALA A 212 2.08 19.55 -20.13
C ALA A 212 3.41 19.68 -20.89
N GLU A 213 3.33 19.83 -22.21
CA GLU A 213 4.50 20.21 -23.00
C GLU A 213 4.88 21.68 -22.77
N PRO A 214 6.17 22.06 -22.82
CA PRO A 214 7.35 21.24 -23.16
C PRO A 214 8.06 20.62 -21.94
N ALA A 215 7.46 20.69 -20.74
CA ALA A 215 8.06 20.16 -19.52
C ALA A 215 8.15 18.63 -19.55
N ARG A 216 7.14 17.97 -20.12
CA ARG A 216 7.10 16.52 -20.31
C ARG A 216 8.30 16.04 -21.15
N SER A 217 8.51 16.55 -22.36
CA SER A 217 9.66 16.16 -23.19
C SER A 217 11.01 16.55 -22.59
N ARG A 218 11.13 17.71 -21.91
CA ARG A 218 12.39 18.11 -21.27
C ARG A 218 12.81 17.16 -20.16
N LEU A 219 11.89 16.79 -19.26
CA LEU A 219 12.16 15.83 -18.18
C LEU A 219 12.45 14.43 -18.72
N ALA A 220 11.73 14.00 -19.77
CA ALA A 220 11.96 12.72 -20.43
C ALA A 220 13.41 12.61 -20.94
N ARG A 221 13.88 13.65 -21.67
CA ARG A 221 15.22 13.69 -22.25
C ARG A 221 16.33 13.79 -21.21
N GLY A 222 16.13 14.57 -20.15
CA GLY A 222 17.10 14.65 -19.04
C GLY A 222 17.31 13.29 -18.37
N LEU A 223 16.21 12.63 -17.98
CA LEU A 223 16.27 11.30 -17.36
C LEU A 223 16.80 10.24 -18.33
N TRP A 224 16.46 10.34 -19.62
CA TRP A 224 17.01 9.46 -20.65
C TRP A 224 18.54 9.59 -20.74
N ALA A 225 19.07 10.82 -20.76
CA ALA A 225 20.50 11.05 -20.86
C ALA A 225 21.26 10.55 -19.63
N GLU A 226 20.73 10.80 -18.43
CA GLU A 226 21.33 10.32 -17.18
C GLU A 226 21.35 8.80 -17.10
N VAL A 227 20.25 8.13 -17.49
CA VAL A 227 20.18 6.66 -17.51
C VAL A 227 21.07 6.08 -18.60
N ALA A 228 21.10 6.66 -19.80
CA ALA A 228 21.93 6.21 -20.90
C ALA A 228 23.44 6.32 -20.60
N ALA A 229 23.85 7.28 -19.77
CA ALA A 229 25.25 7.44 -19.36
C ALA A 229 25.75 6.32 -18.42
N VAL A 230 24.85 5.61 -17.74
CA VAL A 230 25.20 4.62 -16.71
C VAL A 230 24.85 3.17 -17.09
N ILE A 231 24.18 2.94 -18.23
CA ILE A 231 23.83 1.59 -18.69
C ILE A 231 24.51 1.23 -20.02
N THR A 232 24.71 -0.07 -20.22
CA THR A 232 25.28 -0.63 -21.46
C THR A 232 24.49 -1.89 -21.83
N PRO A 233 24.21 -2.20 -23.12
CA PRO A 233 24.51 -1.43 -24.33
C PRO A 233 23.49 -0.31 -24.60
N PRO A 234 23.84 0.70 -25.45
CA PRO A 234 22.89 1.74 -25.87
C PRO A 234 21.68 1.13 -26.60
N PRO A 235 20.52 1.83 -26.61
CA PRO A 235 19.30 1.28 -27.17
C PRO A 235 19.39 1.08 -28.69
N PRO A 236 18.88 -0.04 -29.24
CA PRO A 236 19.00 -0.39 -30.65
C PRO A 236 18.04 0.39 -31.57
N LEU A 237 17.06 1.08 -31.00
CA LEU A 237 16.03 1.84 -31.72
C LEU A 237 16.00 3.26 -31.18
N ALA A 238 15.68 4.24 -32.04
CA ALA A 238 15.29 5.60 -31.64
C ALA A 238 13.90 5.58 -30.97
N ALA A 239 13.75 4.78 -29.92
CA ALA A 239 12.52 4.62 -29.17
C ALA A 239 12.24 5.92 -28.37
N PRO A 240 10.96 6.27 -28.17
CA PRO A 240 10.60 7.38 -27.30
C PRO A 240 11.21 7.23 -25.91
N GLU A 241 11.59 8.33 -25.28
CA GLU A 241 12.33 8.34 -24.02
C GLU A 241 11.57 7.62 -22.90
N THR A 242 10.25 7.73 -22.89
CA THR A 242 9.36 7.04 -21.94
C THR A 242 9.39 5.52 -22.09
N VAL A 243 9.47 5.03 -23.32
CA VAL A 243 9.51 3.60 -23.68
C VAL A 243 10.84 3.00 -23.26
N TYR A 244 11.93 3.74 -23.50
CA TYR A 244 13.27 3.40 -23.03
C TYR A 244 13.34 3.29 -21.50
N LEU A 245 12.90 4.33 -20.78
CA LEU A 245 12.92 4.34 -19.31
C LEU A 245 12.05 3.21 -18.72
N ALA A 246 10.91 2.90 -19.34
CA ALA A 246 10.05 1.81 -18.92
C ALA A 246 10.73 0.43 -19.10
N ALA A 247 11.45 0.22 -20.20
CA ALA A 247 12.18 -1.03 -20.46
C ALA A 247 13.30 -1.26 -19.44
N VAL A 248 14.11 -0.23 -19.16
CA VAL A 248 15.21 -0.30 -18.17
C VAL A 248 14.66 -0.60 -16.76
N LEU A 249 13.63 0.13 -16.33
CA LEU A 249 13.01 -0.08 -15.02
C LEU A 249 12.29 -1.41 -14.90
N GLY A 250 11.67 -1.88 -15.99
CA GLY A 250 11.05 -3.19 -16.07
C GLY A 250 12.06 -4.32 -15.86
N GLU A 251 13.21 -4.25 -16.53
CA GLU A 251 14.28 -5.23 -16.35
C GLU A 251 14.86 -5.20 -14.94
N ARG A 252 15.14 -4.01 -14.40
CA ARG A 252 15.62 -3.84 -13.03
C ARG A 252 14.65 -4.49 -12.03
N HIS A 253 13.35 -4.26 -12.22
CA HIS A 253 12.31 -4.84 -11.38
C HIS A 253 12.28 -6.37 -11.49
N ARG A 254 12.35 -6.92 -12.71
CA ARG A 254 12.39 -8.36 -12.97
C ARG A 254 13.56 -9.04 -12.26
N ARG A 255 14.78 -8.48 -12.37
CA ARG A 255 15.97 -8.99 -11.65
C ARG A 255 15.84 -8.88 -10.13
N ALA A 256 15.19 -7.83 -9.62
CA ALA A 256 14.94 -7.69 -8.19
C ALA A 256 13.96 -8.75 -7.67
N VAL A 257 12.88 -9.02 -8.41
CA VAL A 257 11.90 -10.06 -8.07
C VAL A 257 12.55 -11.45 -8.10
N GLN A 258 13.34 -11.75 -9.13
CA GLN A 258 14.07 -13.03 -9.22
C GLN A 258 15.05 -13.22 -8.05
N ARG A 259 15.82 -12.19 -7.67
CA ARG A 259 16.71 -12.26 -6.50
C ARG A 259 15.95 -12.49 -5.20
N LEU A 260 14.79 -11.86 -5.03
CA LEU A 260 13.94 -12.08 -3.86
C LEU A 260 13.37 -13.50 -3.83
N GLN A 261 12.90 -14.02 -4.97
CA GLN A 261 12.42 -15.39 -5.10
C GLN A 261 13.51 -16.41 -4.80
N GLN A 262 14.73 -16.22 -5.31
CA GLN A 262 15.88 -17.07 -5.02
C GLN A 262 16.26 -17.03 -3.54
N ARG A 263 16.34 -15.85 -2.93
CA ARG A 263 16.60 -15.73 -1.48
C ARG A 263 15.52 -16.45 -0.66
N ARG A 264 14.25 -16.27 -1.02
CA ARG A 264 13.13 -16.98 -0.36
C ARG A 264 13.25 -18.49 -0.53
N ALA A 265 13.62 -18.98 -1.72
CA ALA A 265 13.82 -20.41 -1.96
C ALA A 265 14.98 -20.98 -1.12
N VAL A 266 16.09 -20.25 -1.01
CA VAL A 266 17.23 -20.64 -0.16
C VAL A 266 16.82 -20.63 1.32
N THR A 267 16.14 -19.58 1.79
CA THR A 267 15.61 -19.53 3.15
C THR A 267 14.63 -20.68 3.43
N ALA A 268 13.75 -21.00 2.48
CA ALA A 268 12.81 -22.12 2.58
C ALA A 268 13.52 -23.48 2.63
N ALA A 269 14.60 -23.65 1.86
CA ALA A 269 15.39 -24.88 1.86
C ALA A 269 16.17 -25.08 3.16
N LEU A 270 16.70 -23.98 3.74
CA LEU A 270 17.47 -24.04 4.99
C LEU A 270 16.58 -24.11 6.24
N TRP A 271 15.43 -23.45 6.21
CA TRP A 271 14.52 -23.31 7.36
C TRP A 271 13.06 -23.44 6.92
N PRO A 272 12.59 -24.66 6.61
CA PRO A 272 11.23 -24.88 6.13
C PRO A 272 10.16 -24.43 7.13
N GLU A 273 10.44 -24.52 8.43
CA GLU A 273 9.55 -24.10 9.52
C GLU A 273 9.26 -22.59 9.56
N LEU A 274 10.15 -21.74 9.00
CA LEU A 274 9.96 -20.29 8.98
C LEU A 274 9.15 -19.80 7.77
N VAL A 275 8.97 -20.65 6.76
CA VAL A 275 8.23 -20.30 5.54
C VAL A 275 6.81 -20.81 5.71
N ALA A 276 5.92 -19.93 6.16
CA ALA A 276 4.48 -20.21 6.17
C ALA A 276 4.07 -20.74 4.79
N ALA A 277 3.53 -21.97 4.76
CA ALA A 277 3.00 -22.54 3.53
C ALA A 277 2.04 -21.52 2.91
N PRO A 278 2.17 -21.21 1.60
CA PRO A 278 1.19 -20.35 0.95
C PRO A 278 -0.19 -20.95 1.26
N PRO A 279 -1.19 -20.14 1.65
CA PRO A 279 -2.52 -20.67 1.85
C PRO A 279 -2.86 -21.44 0.59
N THR A 280 -3.07 -22.75 0.73
CA THR A 280 -3.63 -23.60 -0.31
C THR A 280 -5.06 -23.10 -0.48
N ALA A 281 -5.23 -21.96 -1.15
CA ALA A 281 -6.43 -21.69 -1.88
C ALA A 281 -6.43 -22.80 -2.92
N ALA A 282 -7.10 -23.91 -2.58
CA ALA A 282 -7.52 -24.88 -3.55
C ALA A 282 -8.20 -24.06 -4.63
N ILE A 283 -7.53 -23.89 -5.77
CA ILE A 283 -8.19 -23.54 -7.00
C ILE A 283 -9.11 -24.73 -7.20
N ARG A 284 -10.34 -24.67 -6.67
CA ARG A 284 -11.40 -25.57 -7.09
C ARG A 284 -11.44 -25.35 -8.60
N PRO A 285 -11.15 -26.37 -9.43
CA PRO A 285 -11.51 -26.26 -10.82
C PRO A 285 -12.99 -25.86 -10.82
N ALA A 286 -13.32 -24.78 -11.53
CA ALA A 286 -14.69 -24.36 -11.71
C ALA A 286 -15.49 -25.62 -12.07
N ALA A 287 -16.47 -25.97 -11.24
CA ALA A 287 -17.35 -27.08 -11.55
C ALA A 287 -17.86 -26.85 -12.97
N PRO A 288 -17.85 -27.87 -13.86
CA PRO A 288 -18.41 -27.70 -15.19
C PRO A 288 -19.83 -27.18 -14.99
N GLU A 289 -20.07 -25.98 -15.53
CA GLU A 289 -21.35 -25.32 -15.53
C GLU A 289 -22.35 -26.33 -16.10
N SER A 290 -23.26 -26.83 -15.25
CA SER A 290 -24.31 -27.73 -15.68
C SER A 290 -25.17 -26.95 -16.68
N THR A 291 -24.97 -27.22 -17.97
CA THR A 291 -25.80 -26.71 -19.05
C THR A 291 -27.27 -26.99 -18.71
N PRO A 292 -28.15 -25.97 -18.65
CA PRO A 292 -29.58 -26.21 -18.52
C PRO A 292 -30.06 -27.05 -19.70
N PRO A 293 -30.93 -28.06 -19.51
CA PRO A 293 -31.45 -28.85 -20.61
C PRO A 293 -32.43 -27.98 -21.40
N GLY A 294 -31.97 -27.35 -22.47
CA GLY A 294 -32.84 -26.55 -23.34
C GLY A 294 -32.16 -25.35 -23.97
N ALA A 295 -31.08 -25.56 -24.73
CA ALA A 295 -30.64 -24.59 -25.72
C ALA A 295 -30.13 -25.36 -26.94
N SER A 296 -30.92 -25.28 -28.01
CA SER A 296 -30.69 -25.84 -29.34
C SER A 296 -29.28 -25.51 -29.88
N ASN A 297 -28.63 -26.50 -30.49
CA ASN A 297 -27.37 -26.35 -31.22
C ASN A 297 -27.35 -25.10 -32.12
N PRO A 298 -26.32 -24.24 -32.06
CA PRO A 298 -26.11 -23.25 -33.10
C PRO A 298 -25.64 -23.95 -34.40
N PRO A 299 -26.00 -23.42 -35.58
CA PRO A 299 -25.63 -24.02 -36.86
C PRO A 299 -24.11 -23.97 -37.06
N VAL A 300 -23.55 -25.11 -37.51
CA VAL A 300 -22.15 -25.25 -37.89
C VAL A 300 -21.85 -24.32 -39.07
N VAL A 301 -21.08 -23.25 -38.81
CA VAL A 301 -20.50 -22.41 -39.87
C VAL A 301 -19.33 -23.18 -40.47
N ARG A 302 -19.49 -23.69 -41.69
CA ARG A 302 -18.38 -24.26 -42.48
C ARG A 302 -17.37 -23.16 -42.83
N PRO A 303 -16.05 -23.38 -42.69
CA PRO A 303 -15.05 -22.45 -43.19
C PRO A 303 -15.11 -22.35 -44.72
N PRO A 304 -14.86 -21.17 -45.31
CA PRO A 304 -14.83 -21.00 -46.76
C PRO A 304 -13.63 -21.75 -47.36
N ALA A 305 -13.87 -22.40 -48.51
CA ALA A 305 -12.88 -23.17 -49.25
C ALA A 305 -11.70 -22.27 -49.68
N GLN A 306 -10.47 -22.75 -49.46
CA GLN A 306 -9.26 -22.11 -49.98
C GLN A 306 -9.26 -22.15 -51.52
N PRO A 307 -8.97 -21.03 -52.20
CA PRO A 307 -8.79 -21.02 -53.64
C PRO A 307 -7.50 -21.74 -54.04
N THR A 308 -7.63 -22.72 -54.93
CA THR A 308 -6.53 -23.49 -55.51
C THR A 308 -5.65 -22.59 -56.39
N ALA A 309 -4.33 -22.65 -56.16
CA ALA A 309 -3.35 -21.99 -57.00
C ALA A 309 -3.31 -22.64 -58.40
N PRO A 310 -3.21 -21.87 -59.50
CA PRO A 310 -3.13 -22.42 -60.85
C PRO A 310 -1.76 -23.08 -61.08
N THR A 311 -1.80 -24.36 -61.45
CA THR A 311 -0.65 -25.15 -61.89
C THR A 311 -0.11 -24.61 -63.21
N VAL A 312 1.07 -24.00 -63.17
CA VAL A 312 1.84 -23.61 -64.36
C VAL A 312 2.36 -24.88 -65.03
N ARG A 313 1.87 -25.19 -66.24
CA ARG A 313 2.48 -26.20 -67.13
C ARG A 313 3.74 -25.61 -67.77
N PRO A 314 4.87 -26.32 -67.78
CA PRO A 314 6.05 -25.88 -68.52
C PRO A 314 5.80 -26.01 -70.03
N ALA A 315 6.00 -24.91 -70.76
CA ALA A 315 5.97 -24.87 -72.21
C ALA A 315 7.30 -25.40 -72.78
N THR A 316 7.17 -26.32 -73.73
CA THR A 316 8.24 -26.90 -74.55
C THR A 316 8.92 -25.82 -75.39
N VAL A 317 10.25 -25.79 -75.34
CA VAL A 317 11.11 -24.99 -76.22
C VAL A 317 11.34 -25.78 -77.52
N ALA A 318 10.77 -25.28 -78.61
CA ALA A 318 11.20 -25.49 -79.99
C ALA A 318 11.25 -24.07 -80.57
N GLY A 319 12.37 -23.56 -81.08
CA GLY A 319 13.05 -24.05 -82.25
C GLY A 319 12.88 -23.01 -83.36
N GLU A 320 13.95 -22.22 -83.54
CA GLU A 320 14.41 -21.65 -84.81
C GLU A 320 13.69 -20.50 -85.56
N HIS A 321 14.55 -19.54 -85.94
CA HIS A 321 14.71 -18.88 -87.24
C HIS A 321 14.03 -17.54 -87.60
N HIS A 322 14.93 -16.63 -88.03
CA HIS A 322 14.79 -15.51 -89.00
C HIS A 322 13.87 -14.35 -88.59
N GLY A 323 14.21 -13.08 -88.82
CA GLY A 323 15.25 -12.44 -89.62
C GLY A 323 14.73 -11.05 -90.02
N ALA A 324 15.67 -10.11 -90.21
CA ALA A 324 15.53 -8.72 -90.68
C ALA A 324 14.91 -7.69 -89.71
#